data_AF-A0A644VTH5-F1
#
_entry.id   AF-A0A644VTH5-F1
#
_cell.length_a   1.000
_cell.length_b   1.000
_cell.length_c   1.000
_cell.angle_alpha   90.00
_cell.angle_beta   90.00
_cell.angle_gamma   90.00
#
_symmetry.space_group_name_H-M   'P 1'
#
loop_
_entity.id
_entity.type
_entity.pdbx_description
1 polymer ?
#
loop_
_entity_poly.entity_id
_entity_poly.type
_entity_poly.pdbx_seq_one_letter_code
_entity_poly.pdbx_strand_id
1 'polypeptide(L)'
;MKLKNRCLVLGVLGTLLLPVGVSAEIRPQPTKKQEISPVAVNIITPKKVNPVVLEVQRGEIVDQAIGDVDGDGNDEDVLLMGNKVVNGSHFMGNLYVVIKDRKNGQVKGYIRPVDCGGYDSFLTLTDVTGNGVANVLITSLTGGSGGIVDCRILDFSEGKAEEIFTRENNIGIACLGKYLPQYKAELTFPVSGKTIVLDLPGEKDMYRYLNVYDDDGQVKDSGVRPYIQNLCSVAALDIDNDGTSEVLTSQRVVGATNFDTLGYVRTIWKYMAGSWQVKRTNFYTDLYSPHIYKQEADIIGAGGYLITKQYVEINGSRIKYPHFSKMGTGLQQWQLNGQIDAFVKKILKEAGGDGNIELNYEVKYAGKKYTSVLFTGIATAHNRTTSIMQAFNFNMNTGRSIELETLVGKSSKFWGIVTQESMKQGHPLTKKDVQGYYYDGGALVLLHDGKEELALAQSMVLPYLKRNKIGEIF
;
A
#
# COMPACT_ATOMS: atom_id res chain seq x y z
N MET A 1 57.48 -40.62 -5.58
CA MET A 1 58.04 -39.27 -5.81
C MET A 1 57.13 -38.29 -5.07
N LYS A 2 57.36 -37.71 -3.87
CA LYS A 2 58.50 -36.93 -3.31
C LYS A 2 58.98 -35.89 -4.35
N LEU A 3 58.83 -34.55 -4.20
CA LEU A 3 59.14 -33.60 -3.11
C LEU A 3 58.28 -32.30 -3.29
N LYS A 4 57.70 -31.69 -2.24
CA LYS A 4 58.17 -30.63 -1.30
C LYS A 4 58.05 -29.15 -1.73
N ASN A 5 57.25 -28.42 -0.94
CA ASN A 5 57.27 -27.01 -0.50
C ASN A 5 58.48 -26.12 -0.84
N ARG A 6 58.22 -24.81 -1.05
CA ARG A 6 58.67 -23.75 -0.11
C ARG A 6 58.11 -22.35 -0.39
N CYS A 7 57.70 -21.72 0.70
CA CYS A 7 57.47 -20.29 0.92
C CYS A 7 58.82 -19.58 1.14
N LEU A 8 58.98 -18.30 0.73
CA LEU A 8 60.05 -17.44 1.27
C LEU A 8 59.68 -15.94 1.24
N VAL A 9 59.91 -15.32 2.40
CA VAL A 9 59.89 -13.89 2.75
C VAL A 9 61.24 -13.25 2.42
N LEU A 10 61.27 -11.99 1.95
CA LEU A 10 62.39 -11.03 2.03
C LEU A 10 61.82 -9.66 1.60
N GLY A 11 62.08 -8.49 2.19
CA GLY A 11 63.17 -8.03 3.05
C GLY A 11 63.57 -6.63 2.54
N VAL A 12 63.36 -5.59 3.36
CA VAL A 12 63.69 -4.18 3.09
C VAL A 12 65.20 -3.96 3.13
N LEU A 13 65.77 -3.14 2.22
CA LEU A 13 66.86 -2.20 2.51
C LEU A 13 67.00 -1.17 1.36
N GLY A 14 67.17 0.10 1.71
CA GLY A 14 67.30 1.22 0.77
C GLY A 14 68.74 1.63 0.46
N THR A 15 68.89 2.53 -0.51
CA THR A 15 70.08 3.37 -0.70
C THR A 15 69.71 4.69 -1.37
N LEU A 16 70.30 5.75 -0.82
CA LEU A 16 70.20 7.18 -1.11
C LEU A 16 71.13 7.57 -2.28
N LEU A 17 70.76 8.56 -3.11
CA LEU A 17 71.71 9.45 -3.80
C LEU A 17 71.00 10.69 -4.40
N LEU A 18 71.50 11.87 -4.04
CA LEU A 18 71.11 13.23 -4.48
C LEU A 18 71.70 13.58 -5.86
N PRO A 19 71.22 14.68 -6.48
CA PRO A 19 72.20 15.63 -7.01
C PRO A 19 71.90 17.13 -6.74
N VAL A 20 73.00 17.87 -6.88
CA VAL A 20 73.33 19.27 -6.62
C VAL A 20 72.78 20.22 -7.70
N GLY A 21 72.56 21.51 -7.38
CA GLY A 21 72.23 22.59 -8.34
C GLY A 21 73.26 23.73 -8.38
N VAL A 22 73.12 24.69 -9.32
CA VAL A 22 73.71 26.07 -9.38
C VAL A 22 72.91 26.92 -10.42
N SER A 23 72.18 28.01 -10.06
CA SER A 23 72.42 29.50 -10.13
C SER A 23 72.28 30.17 -11.53
N ALA A 24 71.77 31.40 -11.78
CA ALA A 24 71.82 32.71 -11.08
C ALA A 24 70.68 33.70 -11.54
N GLU A 25 70.09 34.53 -10.65
CA GLU A 25 70.27 36.00 -10.41
C GLU A 25 69.29 36.97 -11.12
N ILE A 26 68.52 37.77 -10.34
CA ILE A 26 68.21 39.22 -10.58
C ILE A 26 68.02 39.96 -9.23
N ARG A 27 68.60 41.17 -9.11
CA ARG A 27 68.70 42.11 -7.95
C ARG A 27 67.56 43.18 -7.89
N PRO A 28 67.46 44.02 -6.82
CA PRO A 28 66.19 44.51 -6.21
C PRO A 28 65.92 46.04 -6.20
N GLN A 29 64.71 46.47 -5.75
CA GLN A 29 64.34 47.56 -4.78
C GLN A 29 62.96 48.25 -5.10
N PRO A 30 62.29 49.03 -4.19
CA PRO A 30 62.38 49.16 -2.71
C PRO A 30 61.02 49.07 -1.97
N THR A 31 61.09 48.98 -0.64
CA THR A 31 60.01 48.91 0.36
C THR A 31 59.48 50.27 0.82
N LYS A 32 58.17 50.36 1.12
CA LYS A 32 57.57 51.39 1.99
C LYS A 32 57.04 50.73 3.27
N LYS A 33 57.48 51.25 4.42
CA LYS A 33 56.98 50.89 5.76
C LYS A 33 55.62 51.55 6.00
N GLN A 34 54.70 50.82 6.64
CA GLN A 34 53.61 51.41 7.42
C GLN A 34 53.43 50.59 8.70
N GLU A 35 53.38 51.28 9.83
CA GLU A 35 53.35 50.74 11.19
C GLU A 35 52.09 49.91 11.48
N ILE A 36 52.25 48.84 12.25
CA ILE A 36 51.14 48.03 12.78
C ILE A 36 51.10 48.21 14.30
N SER A 37 50.01 48.81 14.80
CA SER A 37 49.67 48.89 16.22
C SER A 37 49.31 47.51 16.78
N PRO A 38 49.51 47.23 18.08
CA PRO A 38 49.16 45.94 18.66
C PRO A 38 47.64 45.78 18.77
N VAL A 39 47.08 44.78 18.07
CA VAL A 39 45.69 44.36 18.21
C VAL A 39 45.55 43.53 19.48
N ALA A 40 44.61 43.89 20.35
CA ALA A 40 44.30 43.16 21.57
C ALA A 40 43.77 41.74 21.25
N VAL A 41 44.32 40.74 21.95
CA VAL A 41 43.82 39.35 21.89
C VAL A 41 42.56 39.26 22.74
N ASN A 42 41.40 39.16 22.08
CA ASN A 42 40.15 38.82 22.76
C ASN A 42 40.15 37.32 23.09
N ILE A 43 40.23 37.00 24.38
CA ILE A 43 39.97 35.66 24.90
C ILE A 43 38.47 35.40 24.73
N ILE A 44 38.10 34.59 23.75
CA ILE A 44 36.71 34.16 23.53
C ILE A 44 36.37 33.16 24.64
N THR A 45 35.57 33.57 25.62
CA THR A 45 34.94 32.65 26.57
C THR A 45 34.10 31.62 25.79
N PRO A 46 34.20 30.31 26.11
CA PRO A 46 33.41 29.30 25.43
C PRO A 46 31.93 29.59 25.61
N LYS A 47 31.21 29.77 24.50
CA LYS A 47 29.75 29.89 24.50
C LYS A 47 29.18 28.69 25.24
N LYS A 48 28.34 28.94 26.25
CA LYS A 48 27.49 27.93 26.88
C LYS A 48 26.78 27.16 25.76
N VAL A 49 27.11 25.89 25.59
CA VAL A 49 26.39 25.01 24.68
C VAL A 49 25.04 24.77 25.34
N ASN A 50 23.99 25.34 24.75
CA ASN A 50 22.63 24.98 25.15
C ASN A 50 22.48 23.47 24.90
N PRO A 51 21.93 22.70 25.85
CA PRO A 51 21.58 21.31 25.56
C PRO A 51 20.67 21.31 24.33
N VAL A 52 21.00 20.47 23.34
CA VAL A 52 20.11 20.22 22.21
C VAL A 52 18.85 19.59 22.79
N VAL A 53 17.82 20.40 22.97
CA VAL A 53 16.47 19.87 23.09
C VAL A 53 16.16 19.29 21.73
N LEU A 54 15.98 17.97 21.64
CA LEU A 54 15.40 17.33 20.47
C LEU A 54 13.95 17.84 20.33
N GLU A 55 13.78 19.00 19.71
CA GLU A 55 12.47 19.37 19.20
C GLU A 55 12.17 18.44 18.03
N VAL A 56 11.30 17.46 18.26
CA VAL A 56 10.61 16.76 17.18
C VAL A 56 10.02 17.85 16.28
N GLN A 57 10.57 18.04 15.08
CA GLN A 57 9.97 18.92 14.07
C GLN A 57 8.51 18.48 13.92
N ARG A 58 7.57 19.33 14.35
CA ARG A 58 6.15 18.99 14.43
C ARG A 58 5.60 18.81 13.02
N GLY A 59 5.61 17.57 12.54
CA GLY A 59 4.82 17.16 11.39
C GLY A 59 3.35 17.28 11.74
N GLU A 60 2.50 17.36 10.72
CA GLU A 60 1.06 17.17 10.91
C GLU A 60 0.73 15.68 10.91
N ILE A 61 -0.40 15.34 11.52
CA ILE A 61 -0.94 13.97 11.46
C ILE A 61 -1.41 13.75 10.03
N VAL A 62 -0.82 12.76 9.38
CA VAL A 62 -1.17 12.31 8.04
C VAL A 62 -2.22 11.21 8.11
N ASP A 63 -2.02 10.24 9.02
CA ASP A 63 -2.95 9.14 9.28
C ASP A 63 -2.82 8.63 10.72
N GLN A 64 -3.81 7.85 11.18
CA GLN A 64 -3.86 7.31 12.53
C GLN A 64 -4.51 5.93 12.59
N ALA A 65 -3.95 5.05 13.41
CA ALA A 65 -4.56 3.79 13.83
C ALA A 65 -4.51 3.59 15.34
N ILE A 66 -5.19 2.54 15.81
CA ILE A 66 -5.20 2.11 17.21
C ILE A 66 -4.92 0.61 17.25
N GLY A 67 -3.96 0.18 18.04
CA GLY A 67 -3.68 -1.24 18.24
C GLY A 67 -2.43 -1.46 19.08
N ASP A 68 -2.29 -2.67 19.63
CA ASP A 68 -1.09 -3.12 20.34
C ASP A 68 0.05 -3.34 19.33
N VAL A 69 1.05 -2.47 19.38
CA VAL A 69 2.21 -2.48 18.46
C VAL A 69 3.54 -2.67 19.16
N ASP A 70 3.57 -2.63 20.50
CA ASP A 70 4.78 -2.92 21.27
C ASP A 70 4.70 -4.18 22.15
N GLY A 71 3.55 -4.86 22.16
CA GLY A 71 3.37 -6.19 22.72
C GLY A 71 3.09 -6.21 24.22
N ASP A 72 2.67 -5.09 24.81
CA ASP A 72 2.33 -5.01 26.24
C ASP A 72 0.86 -5.41 26.57
N GLY A 73 0.07 -5.72 25.55
CA GLY A 73 -1.34 -6.10 25.66
C GLY A 73 -2.32 -4.94 25.77
N ASN A 74 -1.86 -3.68 25.71
CA ASN A 74 -2.71 -2.49 25.62
C ASN A 74 -2.58 -1.85 24.23
N ASP A 75 -3.64 -1.21 23.75
CA ASP A 75 -3.56 -0.49 22.47
C ASP A 75 -2.80 0.84 22.61
N GLU A 76 -2.00 1.18 21.59
CA GLU A 76 -1.41 2.50 21.37
C GLU A 76 -2.21 3.35 20.38
N ASP A 77 -2.09 4.68 20.49
CA ASP A 77 -2.37 5.56 19.35
C ASP A 77 -1.13 5.57 18.43
N VAL A 78 -1.30 5.04 17.21
CA VAL A 78 -0.25 5.00 16.19
C VAL A 78 -0.47 6.14 15.22
N LEU A 79 0.47 7.09 15.18
CA LEU A 79 0.36 8.31 14.39
C LEU A 79 1.38 8.29 13.25
N LEU A 80 0.92 8.33 12.01
CA LEU A 80 1.75 8.67 10.86
C LEU A 80 1.83 10.18 10.76
N MET A 81 3.05 10.70 10.85
CA MET A 81 3.36 12.11 10.87
C MET A 81 4.15 12.48 9.62
N GLY A 82 3.98 13.70 9.12
CA GLY A 82 4.68 14.17 7.93
C GLY A 82 4.70 15.69 7.78
N ASN A 83 5.45 16.18 6.81
CA ASN A 83 5.50 17.61 6.49
C ASN A 83 5.04 17.86 5.07
N LYS A 84 4.11 18.81 4.88
CA LYS A 84 3.82 19.35 3.55
C LYS A 84 5.09 19.93 2.95
N VAL A 85 5.46 19.44 1.76
CA VAL A 85 6.59 19.97 1.00
C VAL A 85 6.16 21.19 0.19
N VAL A 86 4.92 21.20 -0.30
CA VAL A 86 4.35 22.28 -1.11
C VAL A 86 2.95 22.62 -0.63
N ASN A 87 2.66 23.92 -0.43
CA ASN A 87 1.33 24.38 -0.05
C ASN A 87 0.28 24.01 -1.11
N GLY A 88 -0.84 23.45 -0.68
CA GLY A 88 -1.91 22.97 -1.56
C GLY A 88 -1.65 21.61 -2.22
N SER A 89 -0.46 21.03 -2.03
CA SER A 89 -0.17 19.65 -2.42
C SER A 89 -0.56 18.68 -1.30
N HIS A 90 -1.00 17.49 -1.70
CA HIS A 90 -1.21 16.36 -0.81
C HIS A 90 0.08 15.56 -0.55
N PHE A 91 1.21 15.99 -1.13
CA PHE A 91 2.50 15.36 -0.92
C PHE A 91 3.05 15.67 0.47
N MET A 92 3.32 14.60 1.23
CA MET A 92 3.97 14.63 2.53
C MET A 92 5.39 14.09 2.40
N GLY A 93 6.37 14.86 2.84
CA GLY A 93 7.76 14.44 2.94
C GLY A 93 8.14 14.10 4.39
N ASN A 94 9.27 13.41 4.52
CA ASN A 94 9.87 13.04 5.82
C ASN A 94 8.89 12.30 6.73
N LEU A 95 8.17 11.32 6.20
CA LEU A 95 7.20 10.55 6.98
C LEU A 95 7.89 9.82 8.14
N TYR A 96 7.23 9.81 9.28
CA TYR A 96 7.67 9.09 10.48
C TYR A 96 6.48 8.63 11.31
N VAL A 97 6.67 7.59 12.09
CA VAL A 97 5.62 7.06 12.98
C VAL A 97 5.97 7.38 14.43
N VAL A 98 4.95 7.72 15.20
CA VAL A 98 5.01 7.89 16.65
C VAL A 98 3.93 7.03 17.28
N ILE A 99 4.29 6.23 18.28
CA ILE A 99 3.35 5.43 19.08
C ILE A 99 3.19 6.06 20.46
N LYS A 100 1.95 6.16 20.94
CA LYS A 100 1.62 6.79 22.22
C LYS A 100 0.73 5.90 23.07
N ASP A 101 1.02 5.86 24.37
CA ASP A 101 0.13 5.30 25.38
C ASP A 101 -1.20 6.08 25.39
N ARG A 102 -2.31 5.38 25.22
CA ARG A 102 -3.65 5.99 25.12
C ARG A 102 -4.19 6.54 26.45
N LYS A 103 -3.70 6.04 27.59
CA LYS A 103 -4.16 6.45 28.93
C LYS A 103 -3.57 7.78 29.34
N ASN A 104 -2.28 8.01 29.05
CA ASN A 104 -1.55 9.19 29.53
C ASN A 104 -0.95 10.05 28.40
N GLY A 105 -0.99 9.59 27.14
CA GLY A 105 -0.47 10.30 25.97
C GLY A 105 1.06 10.26 25.85
N GLN A 106 1.77 9.49 26.67
CA GLN A 106 3.21 9.37 26.66
C GLN A 106 3.68 8.71 25.36
N VAL A 107 4.72 9.26 24.73
CA VAL A 107 5.37 8.64 23.58
C VAL A 107 6.12 7.39 24.06
N LYS A 108 5.75 6.22 23.53
CA LYS A 108 6.42 4.93 23.81
C LYS A 108 7.56 4.67 22.81
N GLY A 109 7.45 5.16 21.58
CA GLY A 109 8.44 4.95 20.53
C GLY A 109 8.19 5.83 19.30
N TYR A 110 9.22 5.96 18.47
CA TYR A 110 9.12 6.62 17.16
C TYR A 110 10.20 6.09 16.21
N ILE A 111 9.94 6.15 14.91
CA ILE A 111 10.94 5.86 13.87
C ILE A 111 10.67 6.72 12.64
N ARG A 112 11.75 7.18 12.01
CA ARG A 112 11.71 7.94 10.75
C ARG A 112 12.47 7.14 9.68
N PRO A 113 11.75 6.42 8.82
CA PRO A 113 12.34 5.81 7.63
C PRO A 113 13.05 6.84 6.76
N VAL A 114 14.16 6.42 6.15
CA VAL A 114 14.93 7.28 5.23
C VAL A 114 14.17 7.42 3.91
N ASP A 115 14.14 8.64 3.37
CA ASP A 115 13.52 8.98 2.08
C ASP A 115 12.05 8.54 1.96
N CYS A 116 11.29 8.49 3.07
CA CYS A 116 9.88 8.11 3.04
C CYS A 116 8.97 9.34 2.89
N GLY A 117 8.10 9.29 1.88
CA GLY A 117 7.19 10.38 1.54
C GLY A 117 6.37 10.04 0.30
N GLY A 118 5.26 10.75 0.12
CA GLY A 118 4.38 10.58 -1.02
C GLY A 118 3.05 11.29 -0.88
N TYR A 119 2.19 11.08 -1.86
CA TYR A 119 0.80 11.52 -1.88
C TYR A 119 -0.08 10.51 -1.17
N ASP A 120 -1.10 11.02 -0.50
CA ASP A 120 -2.21 10.23 0.05
C ASP A 120 -1.73 9.05 0.92
N SER A 121 -0.68 9.31 1.70
CA SER A 121 -0.04 8.32 2.57
C SER A 121 -0.98 7.87 3.67
N PHE A 122 -0.94 6.58 3.97
CA PHE A 122 -1.73 5.96 5.04
C PHE A 122 -0.94 4.86 5.73
N LEU A 123 -1.44 4.42 6.88
CA LEU A 123 -0.88 3.33 7.65
C LEU A 123 -1.91 2.22 7.86
N THR A 124 -1.45 0.97 7.92
CA THR A 124 -2.24 -0.17 8.37
C THR A 124 -1.48 -0.94 9.44
N LEU A 125 -2.22 -1.64 10.30
CA LEU A 125 -1.67 -2.46 11.38
C LEU A 125 -1.89 -3.92 11.06
N THR A 126 -0.83 -4.72 11.08
CA THR A 126 -0.90 -6.15 10.80
C THR A 126 0.30 -6.88 11.37
N ASP A 127 0.11 -8.07 11.94
CA ASP A 127 1.23 -8.92 12.34
C ASP A 127 1.78 -9.62 11.11
N VAL A 128 2.98 -9.22 10.66
CA VAL A 128 3.70 -9.89 9.58
C VAL A 128 4.86 -10.74 10.09
N THR A 129 5.19 -10.62 11.37
CA THR A 129 6.32 -11.32 11.99
C THR A 129 5.94 -12.62 12.68
N GLY A 130 4.64 -12.80 12.97
CA GLY A 130 4.07 -13.96 13.63
C GLY A 130 4.27 -13.99 15.14
N ASN A 131 4.61 -12.84 15.75
CA ASN A 131 4.85 -12.72 17.19
C ASN A 131 3.59 -12.30 17.97
N GLY A 132 2.45 -12.10 17.29
CA GLY A 132 1.19 -11.64 17.88
C GLY A 132 1.10 -10.13 18.09
N VAL A 133 2.13 -9.37 17.70
CA VAL A 133 2.21 -7.90 17.83
C VAL A 133 2.04 -7.28 16.45
N ALA A 134 1.22 -6.24 16.33
CA ALA A 134 0.99 -5.62 15.03
C ALA A 134 2.20 -4.77 14.60
N ASN A 135 2.67 -4.98 13.37
CA ASN A 135 3.62 -4.11 12.70
C ASN A 135 2.88 -2.98 11.97
N VAL A 136 3.56 -1.84 11.77
CA VAL A 136 3.01 -0.66 11.10
C VAL A 136 3.46 -0.63 9.64
N LEU A 137 2.53 -0.85 8.72
CA LEU A 137 2.75 -0.75 7.27
C LEU A 137 2.39 0.67 6.81
N ILE A 138 3.36 1.43 6.31
CA ILE A 138 3.14 2.73 5.65
C ILE A 138 3.04 2.51 4.15
N THR A 139 2.02 3.07 3.51
CA THR A 139 1.88 3.10 2.05
C THR A 139 1.66 4.52 1.57
N SER A 140 2.39 4.93 0.54
CA SER A 140 2.28 6.26 -0.08
C SER A 140 2.29 6.16 -1.61
N LEU A 141 1.52 6.99 -2.31
CA LEU A 141 1.62 7.09 -3.76
C LEU A 141 2.80 7.99 -4.14
N THR A 142 3.65 7.59 -5.08
CA THR A 142 4.75 8.47 -5.53
C THR A 142 4.30 9.55 -6.50
N GLY A 143 3.08 9.40 -7.05
CA GLY A 143 2.55 10.21 -8.15
C GLY A 143 3.04 9.77 -9.52
N GLY A 144 2.48 10.37 -10.58
CA GLY A 144 2.80 10.08 -11.98
C GLY A 144 1.99 8.92 -12.59
N SER A 145 2.18 8.67 -13.89
CA SER A 145 1.43 7.65 -14.65
C SER A 145 1.90 6.21 -14.41
N GLY A 146 2.95 6.03 -13.60
CA GLY A 146 3.45 4.71 -13.19
C GLY A 146 2.57 4.02 -12.16
N GLY A 147 1.74 4.78 -11.41
CA GLY A 147 0.97 4.25 -10.29
C GLY A 147 1.85 3.62 -9.20
N ILE A 148 3.10 4.09 -9.06
CA ILE A 148 4.08 3.51 -8.14
C ILE A 148 3.72 3.90 -6.71
N VAL A 149 3.90 2.94 -5.79
CA VAL A 149 3.74 3.11 -4.35
C VAL A 149 5.10 3.00 -3.65
N ASP A 150 5.25 3.75 -2.57
CA ASP A 150 6.30 3.58 -1.57
C ASP A 150 5.70 2.88 -0.35
N CYS A 151 6.29 1.75 0.02
CA CYS A 151 5.88 0.91 1.14
C CYS A 151 7.02 0.75 2.14
N ARG A 152 6.71 0.85 3.44
CA ARG A 152 7.63 0.56 4.55
C ARG A 152 6.90 -0.24 5.62
N ILE A 153 7.55 -1.21 6.25
CA ILE A 153 7.00 -1.92 7.41
C ILE A 153 7.91 -1.68 8.60
N LEU A 154 7.30 -1.24 9.69
CA LEU A 154 7.95 -0.88 10.93
C LEU A 154 7.53 -1.84 12.02
N ASP A 155 8.51 -2.34 12.76
CA ASP A 155 8.32 -3.13 13.95
C ASP A 155 8.63 -2.28 15.17
N PHE A 156 7.74 -2.28 16.16
CA PHE A 156 7.94 -1.61 17.45
C PHE A 156 8.00 -2.62 18.61
N SER A 157 7.90 -3.91 18.31
CA SER A 157 8.01 -4.97 19.30
C SER A 157 9.38 -4.99 19.96
N GLU A 158 9.49 -5.67 21.10
CA GLU A 158 10.75 -5.85 21.83
C GLU A 158 11.42 -4.53 22.30
N GLY A 159 10.67 -3.43 22.32
CA GLY A 159 11.13 -2.13 22.85
C GLY A 159 12.11 -1.37 21.94
N LYS A 160 12.27 -1.80 20.68
CA LYS A 160 13.11 -1.09 19.69
C LYS A 160 12.34 -0.94 18.38
N ALA A 161 12.20 0.30 17.92
CA ALA A 161 11.63 0.58 16.61
C ALA A 161 12.64 0.23 15.49
N GLU A 162 12.20 -0.57 14.52
CA GLU A 162 12.99 -1.03 13.39
C GLU A 162 12.19 -1.01 12.08
N GLU A 163 12.86 -0.69 10.96
CA GLU A 163 12.28 -0.80 9.62
C GLU A 163 12.62 -2.19 9.05
N ILE A 164 11.65 -3.10 9.03
CA ILE A 164 11.85 -4.49 8.62
C ILE A 164 11.55 -4.72 7.13
N PHE A 165 10.71 -3.89 6.50
CA PHE A 165 10.54 -3.85 5.05
C PHE A 165 11.04 -2.50 4.56
N THR A 166 12.26 -2.51 4.02
CA THR A 166 13.01 -1.29 3.72
C THR A 166 12.80 -0.82 2.29
N ARG A 167 13.46 0.28 1.92
CA ARG A 167 13.55 0.75 0.53
C ARG A 167 14.02 -0.35 -0.43
N GLU A 168 14.96 -1.20 -0.01
CA GLU A 168 15.47 -2.30 -0.82
C GLU A 168 14.38 -3.32 -1.13
N ASN A 169 13.54 -3.65 -0.15
CA ASN A 169 12.37 -4.50 -0.39
C ASN A 169 11.31 -3.81 -1.25
N ASN A 170 11.15 -2.49 -1.09
CA ASN A 170 10.20 -1.68 -1.85
C ASN A 170 10.52 -1.54 -3.34
N ILE A 171 11.72 -1.90 -3.80
CA ILE A 171 12.02 -2.03 -5.22
C ILE A 171 11.21 -3.18 -5.84
N GLY A 172 10.90 -4.22 -5.05
CA GLY A 172 10.24 -5.44 -5.50
C GLY A 172 11.22 -6.45 -6.10
N ILE A 173 10.70 -7.34 -6.95
CA ILE A 173 11.52 -8.35 -7.62
C ILE A 173 12.10 -7.83 -8.93
N ALA A 174 13.20 -8.44 -9.38
CA ALA A 174 13.81 -8.15 -10.66
C ALA A 174 13.12 -8.88 -11.83
N CYS A 175 13.10 -8.25 -12.99
CA CYS A 175 12.73 -8.83 -14.28
C CYS A 175 13.80 -8.47 -15.31
N LEU A 176 14.28 -9.47 -16.04
CA LEU A 176 15.19 -9.30 -17.16
C LEU A 176 14.38 -9.46 -18.45
N GLY A 177 14.12 -8.34 -19.14
CA GLY A 177 13.38 -8.31 -20.38
C GLY A 177 14.29 -8.25 -21.61
N LYS A 178 13.92 -8.97 -22.67
CA LYS A 178 14.51 -8.81 -24.01
C LYS A 178 13.45 -8.95 -25.10
N TYR A 179 13.63 -8.23 -26.19
CA TYR A 179 12.82 -8.39 -27.38
C TYR A 179 13.31 -9.56 -28.23
N LEU A 180 12.38 -10.25 -28.87
CA LEU A 180 12.59 -11.38 -29.77
C LEU A 180 11.97 -11.06 -31.13
N PRO A 181 12.49 -11.66 -32.23
CA PRO A 181 11.90 -11.46 -33.56
C PRO A 181 10.39 -11.74 -33.58
N GLN A 182 9.72 -11.15 -34.57
CA GLN A 182 8.27 -11.25 -34.78
C GLN A 182 7.44 -10.60 -33.67
N TYR A 183 7.91 -9.46 -33.14
CA TYR A 183 7.20 -8.67 -32.12
C TYR A 183 6.88 -9.47 -30.86
N LYS A 184 7.90 -10.14 -30.30
CA LYS A 184 7.78 -10.91 -29.06
C LYS A 184 8.67 -10.33 -27.97
N ALA A 185 8.30 -10.54 -26.71
CA ALA A 185 9.16 -10.27 -25.57
C ALA A 185 9.38 -11.53 -24.76
N GLU A 186 10.62 -11.71 -24.29
CA GLU A 186 10.96 -12.68 -23.27
C GLU A 186 11.21 -11.96 -21.95
N LEU A 187 10.55 -12.42 -20.89
CA LEU A 187 10.62 -11.89 -19.54
C LEU A 187 11.14 -12.99 -18.62
N THR A 188 12.29 -12.77 -17.99
CA THR A 188 12.88 -13.72 -17.03
C THR A 188 12.83 -13.15 -15.62
N PHE A 189 12.31 -13.92 -14.68
CA PHE A 189 12.22 -13.58 -13.25
C PHE A 189 13.22 -14.40 -12.45
N PRO A 190 14.42 -13.86 -12.12
CA PRO A 190 15.49 -14.64 -11.51
C PRO A 190 15.08 -15.30 -10.18
N VAL A 191 14.25 -14.61 -9.38
CA VAL A 191 13.81 -15.11 -8.07
C VAL A 191 13.02 -16.41 -8.15
N SER A 192 12.31 -16.67 -9.26
CA SER A 192 11.55 -17.91 -9.47
C SER A 192 12.14 -18.81 -10.55
N GLY A 193 13.19 -18.36 -11.25
CA GLY A 193 13.77 -19.03 -12.42
C GLY A 193 12.82 -19.13 -13.62
N LYS A 194 11.67 -18.45 -13.60
CA LYS A 194 10.66 -18.53 -14.66
C LYS A 194 11.00 -17.60 -15.81
N THR A 195 10.86 -18.10 -17.03
CA THR A 195 10.94 -17.32 -18.28
C THR A 195 9.62 -17.43 -19.03
N ILE A 196 9.10 -16.29 -19.48
CA ILE A 196 7.83 -16.18 -20.20
C ILE A 196 8.09 -15.50 -21.53
N VAL A 197 7.52 -16.04 -22.60
CA VAL A 197 7.52 -15.39 -23.91
C VAL A 197 6.09 -14.98 -24.24
N LEU A 198 5.91 -13.73 -24.65
CA LEU A 198 4.63 -13.16 -25.05
C LEU A 198 4.74 -12.40 -26.36
N ASP A 199 3.63 -12.28 -27.06
CA ASP A 199 3.46 -11.42 -28.22
C ASP A 199 3.20 -10.00 -27.73
N LEU A 200 3.86 -9.02 -28.32
CA LEU A 200 3.67 -7.62 -27.99
C LEU A 200 2.29 -7.12 -28.46
N PRO A 201 1.73 -6.10 -27.81
CA PRO A 201 0.46 -5.49 -28.22
C PRO A 201 0.46 -5.05 -29.70
N GLY A 202 -0.75 -5.01 -30.27
CA GLY A 202 -0.99 -4.90 -31.72
C GLY A 202 -0.50 -3.62 -32.41
N GLU A 203 -0.03 -2.61 -31.68
CA GLU A 203 0.54 -1.36 -32.23
C GLU A 203 2.02 -1.53 -32.62
N LYS A 204 2.28 -2.35 -33.65
CA LYS A 204 3.63 -2.65 -34.15
C LYS A 204 4.42 -1.42 -34.60
N ASP A 205 3.74 -0.39 -35.08
CA ASP A 205 4.35 0.85 -35.57
C ASP A 205 5.09 1.62 -34.46
N MET A 206 4.58 1.58 -33.23
CA MET A 206 5.25 2.20 -32.08
C MET A 206 6.66 1.60 -31.88
N TYR A 207 6.78 0.28 -31.93
CA TYR A 207 8.08 -0.37 -31.73
C TYR A 207 9.05 -0.11 -32.88
N ARG A 208 8.57 0.02 -34.12
CA ARG A 208 9.40 0.43 -35.27
C ARG A 208 9.86 1.88 -35.12
N TYR A 209 8.96 2.78 -34.73
CA TYR A 209 9.28 4.20 -34.48
C TYR A 209 10.33 4.36 -33.38
N LEU A 210 10.24 3.56 -32.32
CA LEU A 210 11.23 3.52 -31.23
C LEU A 210 12.48 2.70 -31.57
N ASN A 211 12.65 2.35 -32.85
CA ASN A 211 13.80 1.65 -33.38
C ASN A 211 14.04 0.26 -32.74
N VAL A 212 13.01 -0.37 -32.16
CA VAL A 212 13.09 -1.70 -31.54
C VAL A 212 13.07 -2.81 -32.60
N TYR A 213 12.26 -2.64 -33.65
CA TYR A 213 12.19 -3.57 -34.77
C TYR A 213 12.44 -2.88 -36.11
N ASP A 214 12.92 -3.63 -37.09
CA ASP A 214 12.90 -3.24 -38.50
C ASP A 214 11.57 -3.61 -39.17
N ASP A 215 11.53 -3.35 -40.48
CA ASP A 215 10.35 -3.54 -41.32
C ASP A 215 9.97 -5.03 -41.46
N ASP A 216 10.94 -5.94 -41.29
CA ASP A 216 10.78 -7.39 -41.35
C ASP A 216 10.47 -8.00 -39.97
N GLY A 217 10.39 -7.18 -38.92
CA GLY A 217 10.12 -7.61 -37.55
C GLY A 217 11.31 -8.27 -36.86
N GLN A 218 12.54 -8.00 -37.30
CA GLN A 218 13.77 -8.36 -36.60
C GLN A 218 14.12 -7.32 -35.53
N VAL A 219 14.67 -7.79 -34.42
CA VAL A 219 15.07 -6.92 -33.30
C VAL A 219 16.33 -6.13 -33.68
N LYS A 220 16.29 -4.83 -33.45
CA LYS A 220 17.44 -3.93 -33.62
C LYS A 220 18.14 -3.69 -32.29
N ASP A 221 19.42 -3.33 -32.33
CA ASP A 221 20.18 -3.00 -31.12
C ASP A 221 19.94 -1.54 -30.68
N SER A 222 18.71 -1.22 -30.25
CA SER A 222 18.33 0.12 -29.79
C SER A 222 18.67 0.40 -28.32
N GLY A 223 19.11 -0.61 -27.57
CA GLY A 223 19.22 -0.55 -26.10
C GLY A 223 17.88 -0.54 -25.35
N VAL A 224 16.74 -0.36 -26.02
CA VAL A 224 15.40 -0.42 -25.39
C VAL A 224 15.08 -1.86 -25.02
N ARG A 225 14.62 -2.08 -23.79
CA ARG A 225 14.26 -3.41 -23.26
C ARG A 225 12.98 -3.31 -22.43
N PRO A 226 12.16 -4.36 -22.40
CA PRO A 226 11.11 -4.46 -21.40
C PRO A 226 11.73 -4.41 -20.01
N TYR A 227 11.06 -3.73 -19.08
CA TYR A 227 11.50 -3.62 -17.70
C TYR A 227 10.33 -3.73 -16.74
N ILE A 228 10.63 -4.01 -15.48
CA ILE A 228 9.66 -4.02 -14.40
C ILE A 228 9.80 -2.74 -13.58
N GLN A 229 8.66 -2.13 -13.25
CA GLN A 229 8.63 -0.94 -12.40
C GLN A 229 8.72 -1.33 -10.92
N ASN A 230 8.90 -0.34 -10.05
CA ASN A 230 8.70 -0.53 -8.61
C ASN A 230 7.25 -0.94 -8.30
N LEU A 231 6.98 -1.25 -7.03
CA LEU A 231 5.66 -1.68 -6.57
C LEU A 231 4.58 -0.67 -7.01
N CYS A 232 3.45 -1.17 -7.49
CA CYS A 232 2.27 -0.36 -7.83
C CYS A 232 1.07 -0.65 -6.92
N SER A 233 1.18 -1.67 -6.06
CA SER A 233 0.19 -1.99 -5.02
C SER A 233 0.84 -2.87 -3.96
N VAL A 234 0.43 -2.68 -2.71
CA VAL A 234 0.80 -3.50 -1.56
C VAL A 234 -0.43 -3.74 -0.69
N ALA A 235 -0.57 -4.96 -0.18
CA ALA A 235 -1.54 -5.33 0.86
C ALA A 235 -0.88 -6.33 1.82
N ALA A 236 -1.37 -6.41 3.05
CA ALA A 236 -0.94 -7.43 4.01
C ALA A 236 -2.14 -8.24 4.50
N LEU A 237 -2.09 -9.56 4.29
CA LEU A 237 -3.19 -10.48 4.57
C LEU A 237 -2.62 -11.82 5.02
N ASP A 238 -3.21 -12.41 6.05
CA ASP A 238 -2.97 -13.81 6.45
C ASP A 238 -3.72 -14.72 5.47
N ILE A 239 -2.98 -15.26 4.50
CA ILE A 239 -3.57 -15.98 3.36
C ILE A 239 -3.48 -17.50 3.50
N ASP A 240 -2.60 -18.00 4.36
CA ASP A 240 -2.52 -19.41 4.72
C ASP A 240 -3.21 -19.73 6.06
N ASN A 241 -3.76 -18.71 6.73
CA ASN A 241 -4.51 -18.79 7.98
C ASN A 241 -3.67 -19.41 9.11
N ASP A 242 -2.38 -19.08 9.15
CA ASP A 242 -1.46 -19.46 10.22
C ASP A 242 -1.36 -18.41 11.34
N GLY A 243 -2.08 -17.28 11.19
CA GLY A 243 -2.08 -16.15 12.12
C GLY A 243 -1.06 -15.06 11.77
N THR A 244 -0.17 -15.31 10.81
CA THR A 244 0.82 -14.35 10.32
C THR A 244 0.40 -13.82 8.96
N SER A 245 0.43 -12.51 8.77
CA SER A 245 0.11 -11.92 7.48
C SER A 245 1.29 -11.97 6.51
N GLU A 246 1.05 -12.46 5.30
CA GLU A 246 1.93 -12.25 4.16
C GLU A 246 1.80 -10.81 3.63
N VAL A 247 2.86 -10.34 2.98
CA VAL A 247 2.83 -9.09 2.20
C VAL A 247 2.65 -9.46 0.74
N LEU A 248 1.62 -8.91 0.11
CA LEU A 248 1.28 -9.10 -1.29
C LEU A 248 1.62 -7.84 -2.04
N THR A 249 2.50 -7.93 -3.02
CA THR A 249 2.92 -6.79 -3.83
C THR A 249 2.60 -7.04 -5.30
N SER A 250 2.31 -5.98 -6.04
CA SER A 250 2.22 -6.03 -7.51
C SER A 250 3.22 -5.07 -8.15
N GLN A 251 3.81 -5.47 -9.27
CA GLN A 251 4.67 -4.64 -10.11
C GLN A 251 4.20 -4.73 -11.55
N ARG A 252 4.28 -3.61 -12.27
CA ARG A 252 3.94 -3.56 -13.69
C ARG A 252 5.17 -3.86 -14.54
N VAL A 253 5.01 -4.74 -15.52
CA VAL A 253 6.02 -4.98 -16.56
C VAL A 253 5.63 -4.17 -17.77
N VAL A 254 6.54 -3.32 -18.21
CA VAL A 254 6.34 -2.38 -19.31
C VAL A 254 7.31 -2.70 -20.44
N GLY A 255 6.85 -2.47 -21.67
CA GLY A 255 7.61 -2.67 -22.88
C GLY A 255 8.37 -1.40 -23.26
N ALA A 256 8.15 -0.90 -24.47
CA ALA A 256 9.01 0.14 -25.05
C ALA A 256 8.71 1.53 -24.48
N THR A 257 7.51 1.72 -23.95
CA THR A 257 7.09 2.97 -23.30
C THR A 257 6.33 2.66 -22.00
N ASN A 258 6.17 3.66 -21.13
CA ASN A 258 5.39 3.49 -19.91
C ASN A 258 3.88 3.23 -20.15
N PHE A 259 3.38 3.54 -21.35
CA PHE A 259 2.00 3.25 -21.75
C PHE A 259 1.84 1.80 -22.25
N ASP A 260 2.94 1.17 -22.64
CA ASP A 260 3.00 -0.18 -23.18
C ASP A 260 3.10 -1.20 -22.04
N THR A 261 1.96 -1.49 -21.41
CA THR A 261 1.90 -2.48 -20.33
C THR A 261 1.86 -3.90 -20.91
N LEU A 262 2.90 -4.68 -20.64
CA LEU A 262 2.98 -6.09 -21.08
C LEU A 262 2.29 -7.04 -20.10
N GLY A 263 2.15 -6.63 -18.86
CA GLY A 263 1.50 -7.39 -17.81
C GLY A 263 1.91 -6.93 -16.43
N TYR A 264 1.61 -7.75 -15.43
CA TYR A 264 1.89 -7.49 -14.03
C TYR A 264 2.42 -8.75 -13.37
N VAL A 265 3.28 -8.55 -12.38
CA VAL A 265 3.76 -9.61 -11.51
C VAL A 265 3.24 -9.38 -10.12
N ARG A 266 2.58 -10.39 -9.56
CA ARG A 266 2.25 -10.45 -8.14
C ARG A 266 3.27 -11.28 -7.40
N THR A 267 3.70 -10.78 -6.25
CA THR A 267 4.64 -11.45 -5.38
C THR A 267 4.04 -11.56 -3.98
N ILE A 268 4.14 -12.76 -3.40
CA ILE A 268 3.77 -13.03 -2.01
C ILE A 268 5.07 -13.16 -1.23
N TRP A 269 5.24 -12.32 -0.23
CA TRP A 269 6.39 -12.28 0.66
C TRP A 269 5.96 -12.76 2.05
N LYS A 270 6.77 -13.61 2.68
CA LYS A 270 6.61 -14.02 4.08
C LYS A 270 7.86 -13.63 4.85
N TYR A 271 7.68 -13.03 6.02
CA TYR A 271 8.80 -12.74 6.91
C TYR A 271 9.13 -14.01 7.70
N MET A 272 10.37 -14.48 7.59
CA MET A 272 10.82 -15.69 8.28
C MET A 272 12.28 -15.51 8.72
N ALA A 273 12.54 -15.86 9.99
CA ALA A 273 13.89 -15.82 10.57
C ALA A 273 14.60 -14.47 10.36
N GLY A 274 13.89 -13.36 10.55
CA GLY A 274 14.45 -12.01 10.44
C GLY A 274 14.57 -11.48 9.01
N SER A 275 14.00 -12.14 8.01
CA SER A 275 14.15 -11.75 6.60
C SER A 275 12.89 -11.99 5.75
N TRP A 276 12.68 -11.15 4.74
CA TRP A 276 11.63 -11.35 3.75
C TRP A 276 12.01 -12.40 2.71
N GLN A 277 11.13 -13.38 2.52
CA GLN A 277 11.30 -14.41 1.50
C GLN A 277 10.15 -14.40 0.51
N VAL A 278 10.48 -14.47 -0.77
CA VAL A 278 9.48 -14.65 -1.84
C VAL A 278 8.95 -16.07 -1.79
N LYS A 279 7.67 -16.22 -1.43
CA LYS A 279 6.96 -17.50 -1.42
C LYS A 279 6.46 -17.87 -2.80
N ARG A 280 5.94 -16.88 -3.53
CA ARG A 280 5.36 -17.11 -4.85
C ARG A 280 5.40 -15.86 -5.71
N THR A 281 5.62 -16.06 -7.00
CA THR A 281 5.44 -15.05 -8.04
C THR A 281 4.46 -15.56 -9.10
N ASN A 282 3.51 -14.73 -9.50
CA ASN A 282 2.60 -14.99 -10.61
C ASN A 282 2.62 -13.82 -11.60
N PHE A 283 2.91 -14.11 -12.87
CA PHE A 283 2.78 -13.14 -13.94
C PHE A 283 1.43 -13.32 -14.62
N TYR A 284 0.72 -12.21 -14.86
CA TYR A 284 -0.50 -12.19 -15.64
C TYR A 284 -0.47 -11.06 -16.66
N THR A 285 -1.19 -11.24 -17.76
CA THR A 285 -1.28 -10.25 -18.83
C THR A 285 -2.69 -10.21 -19.41
N ASP A 286 -3.15 -9.00 -19.74
CA ASP A 286 -4.43 -8.78 -20.41
C ASP A 286 -4.31 -8.83 -21.94
N LEU A 287 -3.10 -9.05 -22.49
CA LEU A 287 -2.86 -9.11 -23.94
C LEU A 287 -3.67 -10.21 -24.65
N TYR A 288 -4.00 -11.28 -23.91
CA TYR A 288 -4.72 -12.45 -24.43
C TYR A 288 -6.15 -12.58 -23.88
N SER A 289 -6.54 -11.69 -22.97
CA SER A 289 -7.91 -11.65 -22.48
C SER A 289 -8.72 -10.74 -23.41
N PRO A 290 -9.93 -11.12 -23.84
CA PRO A 290 -10.86 -10.11 -24.36
C PRO A 290 -10.95 -9.00 -23.31
N HIS A 291 -10.98 -7.73 -23.72
CA HIS A 291 -10.91 -6.53 -22.87
C HIS A 291 -11.97 -6.50 -21.73
N ILE A 292 -11.82 -7.35 -20.72
CA ILE A 292 -12.75 -7.53 -19.60
C ILE A 292 -12.16 -6.88 -18.35
N TYR A 293 -10.83 -6.80 -18.22
CA TYR A 293 -10.19 -5.94 -17.23
C TYR A 293 -10.09 -4.52 -17.75
N LYS A 294 -11.22 -3.80 -17.74
CA LYS A 294 -11.13 -2.34 -17.60
C LYS A 294 -10.61 -2.05 -16.20
N GLN A 295 -9.53 -1.27 -16.10
CA GLN A 295 -9.23 -0.58 -14.86
C GLN A 295 -10.45 0.29 -14.54
N GLU A 296 -11.24 -0.15 -13.56
CA GLU A 296 -12.37 0.61 -13.08
C GLU A 296 -11.82 1.93 -12.53
N ALA A 297 -12.44 3.03 -12.94
CA ALA A 297 -12.04 4.33 -12.44
C ALA A 297 -12.23 4.38 -10.92
N ASP A 298 -11.29 5.00 -10.22
CA ASP A 298 -11.45 5.28 -8.80
C ASP A 298 -12.73 6.08 -8.57
N ILE A 299 -13.46 5.74 -7.51
CA ILE A 299 -14.72 6.41 -7.19
C ILE A 299 -14.43 7.56 -6.23
N ILE A 300 -14.79 8.77 -6.63
CA ILE A 300 -14.76 9.95 -5.76
C ILE A 300 -16.12 10.09 -5.10
N GLY A 301 -16.19 9.83 -3.80
CA GLY A 301 -17.43 10.04 -3.05
C GLY A 301 -17.75 11.52 -2.89
N ALA A 302 -19.03 11.86 -2.65
CA ALA A 302 -19.46 13.25 -2.51
C ALA A 302 -18.80 14.02 -1.33
N GLY A 303 -18.09 13.32 -0.45
CA GLY A 303 -17.25 13.90 0.62
C GLY A 303 -15.81 14.19 0.22
N GLY A 304 -15.38 13.84 -1.00
CA GLY A 304 -14.00 14.00 -1.49
C GLY A 304 -13.06 12.84 -1.15
N TYR A 305 -13.56 11.82 -0.44
CA TYR A 305 -12.81 10.57 -0.22
C TYR A 305 -12.74 9.74 -1.51
N LEU A 306 -11.72 8.90 -1.60
CA LEU A 306 -11.51 7.99 -2.72
C LEU A 306 -11.84 6.57 -2.32
N ILE A 307 -12.38 5.80 -3.27
CA ILE A 307 -12.51 4.36 -3.18
C ILE A 307 -11.72 3.77 -4.34
N THR A 308 -10.67 3.05 -4.00
CA THR A 308 -9.77 2.37 -4.95
C THR A 308 -9.99 0.87 -4.85
N LYS A 309 -9.72 0.15 -5.93
CA LYS A 309 -9.83 -1.31 -5.95
C LYS A 309 -8.55 -1.96 -5.44
N GLN A 310 -8.67 -2.82 -4.45
CA GLN A 310 -7.67 -3.84 -4.12
C GLN A 310 -8.00 -5.12 -4.88
N TYR A 311 -6.97 -5.79 -5.40
CA TYR A 311 -7.13 -7.05 -6.11
C TYR A 311 -6.05 -8.05 -5.71
N VAL A 312 -6.51 -9.18 -5.18
CA VAL A 312 -5.69 -10.26 -4.66
C VAL A 312 -6.00 -11.53 -5.45
N GLU A 313 -4.95 -12.24 -5.89
CA GLU A 313 -5.09 -13.54 -6.56
C GLU A 313 -4.16 -14.58 -5.95
N ILE A 314 -4.76 -15.67 -5.46
CA ILE A 314 -4.09 -16.68 -4.64
C ILE A 314 -4.76 -18.02 -4.91
N ASN A 315 -4.00 -19.04 -5.32
CA ASN A 315 -4.54 -20.41 -5.54
C ASN A 315 -5.77 -20.46 -6.47
N GLY A 316 -5.85 -19.55 -7.46
CA GLY A 316 -7.02 -19.43 -8.35
C GLY A 316 -8.19 -18.62 -7.78
N SER A 317 -8.14 -18.22 -6.51
CA SER A 317 -9.04 -17.21 -5.94
C SER A 317 -8.78 -15.85 -6.56
N ARG A 318 -9.85 -15.08 -6.79
CA ARG A 318 -9.84 -13.70 -7.29
C ARG A 318 -10.67 -12.84 -6.35
N ILE A 319 -9.98 -12.06 -5.53
CA ILE A 319 -10.60 -11.30 -4.45
C ILE A 319 -10.43 -9.82 -4.74
N LYS A 320 -11.55 -9.15 -5.07
CA LYS A 320 -11.61 -7.71 -5.26
C LYS A 320 -12.37 -7.08 -4.12
N TYR A 321 -11.82 -6.02 -3.53
CA TYR A 321 -12.44 -5.29 -2.43
C TYR A 321 -12.05 -3.81 -2.47
N PRO A 322 -12.88 -2.91 -1.91
CA PRO A 322 -12.58 -1.49 -1.90
C PRO A 322 -11.59 -1.14 -0.78
N HIS A 323 -10.75 -0.15 -1.05
CA HIS A 323 -9.95 0.55 -0.06
C HIS A 323 -10.27 2.04 -0.10
N PHE A 324 -10.65 2.57 1.06
CA PHE A 324 -11.03 3.97 1.22
C PHE A 324 -9.83 4.82 1.62
N SER A 325 -9.68 5.98 1.00
CA SER A 325 -8.64 6.94 1.35
C SER A 325 -9.15 8.39 1.34
N LYS A 326 -8.33 9.35 1.82
CA LYS A 326 -8.67 10.78 1.94
C LYS A 326 -9.84 11.05 2.89
N MET A 327 -9.83 10.39 4.05
CA MET A 327 -10.91 10.52 5.05
C MET A 327 -10.42 11.10 6.37
N GLY A 328 -10.93 12.30 6.73
CA GLY A 328 -10.81 12.87 8.06
C GLY A 328 -9.35 13.04 8.53
N THR A 329 -9.06 12.63 9.76
CA THR A 329 -7.72 12.63 10.36
C THR A 329 -7.03 11.27 10.22
N GLY A 330 -7.58 10.37 9.40
CA GLY A 330 -7.08 9.00 9.26
C GLY A 330 -7.78 7.96 10.14
N LEU A 331 -8.18 8.33 11.37
CA LEU A 331 -8.81 7.38 12.29
C LEU A 331 -10.12 6.76 11.74
N GLN A 332 -10.94 7.56 11.05
CA GLN A 332 -12.15 7.07 10.38
C GLN A 332 -11.82 6.11 9.22
N GLN A 333 -10.76 6.42 8.48
CA GLN A 333 -10.26 5.61 7.38
C GLN A 333 -9.83 4.23 7.89
N TRP A 334 -9.00 4.21 8.94
CA TRP A 334 -8.53 3.00 9.59
C TRP A 334 -9.71 2.16 10.12
N GLN A 335 -10.67 2.77 10.83
CA GLN A 335 -11.86 2.04 11.32
C GLN A 335 -12.66 1.41 10.18
N LEU A 336 -12.87 2.14 9.08
CA LEU A 336 -13.65 1.67 7.94
C LEU A 336 -12.94 0.52 7.22
N ASN A 337 -11.70 0.74 6.79
CA ASN A 337 -10.93 -0.27 6.07
C ASN A 337 -10.69 -1.52 6.93
N GLY A 338 -10.46 -1.35 8.24
CA GLY A 338 -10.31 -2.48 9.16
C GLY A 338 -11.52 -3.43 9.21
N GLN A 339 -12.75 -2.91 9.05
CA GLN A 339 -13.95 -3.75 8.96
C GLN A 339 -14.02 -4.52 7.64
N ILE A 340 -13.60 -3.89 6.53
CA ILE A 340 -13.51 -4.56 5.22
C ILE A 340 -12.43 -5.65 5.26
N ASP A 341 -11.25 -5.33 5.77
CA ASP A 341 -10.13 -6.26 5.88
C ASP A 341 -10.48 -7.45 6.78
N ALA A 342 -11.16 -7.21 7.90
CA ALA A 342 -11.66 -8.29 8.77
C ALA A 342 -12.64 -9.22 8.06
N PHE A 343 -13.52 -8.69 7.21
CA PHE A 343 -14.43 -9.49 6.39
C PHE A 343 -13.70 -10.32 5.34
N VAL A 344 -12.74 -9.72 4.62
CA VAL A 344 -11.93 -10.44 3.64
C VAL A 344 -11.11 -11.55 4.32
N LYS A 345 -10.47 -11.26 5.46
CA LYS A 345 -9.74 -12.25 6.27
C LYS A 345 -10.64 -13.39 6.73
N LYS A 346 -11.88 -13.08 7.16
CA LYS A 346 -12.86 -14.11 7.54
C LYS A 346 -13.18 -15.05 6.37
N ILE A 347 -13.41 -14.51 5.16
CA ILE A 347 -13.71 -15.33 3.98
C ILE A 347 -12.50 -16.22 3.62
N LEU A 348 -11.29 -15.65 3.63
CA LEU A 348 -10.05 -16.40 3.39
C LEU A 348 -9.90 -17.58 4.36
N LYS A 349 -10.13 -17.31 5.64
CA LYS A 349 -10.09 -18.33 6.70
C LYS A 349 -11.14 -19.42 6.52
N GLU A 350 -12.37 -19.06 6.15
CA GLU A 350 -13.45 -20.01 5.91
C GLU A 350 -13.23 -20.87 4.65
N ALA A 351 -12.56 -20.31 3.64
CA ALA A 351 -12.18 -21.05 2.44
C ALA A 351 -11.06 -22.07 2.69
N GLY A 352 -10.13 -21.74 3.60
CA GLY A 352 -8.93 -22.54 3.87
C GLY A 352 -7.91 -22.48 2.73
N GLY A 353 -6.72 -23.06 2.96
CA GLY A 353 -5.59 -22.96 2.02
C GLY A 353 -5.84 -23.51 0.61
N ASP A 354 -6.73 -24.51 0.49
CA ASP A 354 -7.11 -25.14 -0.79
C ASP A 354 -8.42 -24.58 -1.38
N GLY A 355 -9.06 -23.61 -0.71
CA GLY A 355 -10.31 -23.02 -1.15
C GLY A 355 -10.15 -22.09 -2.35
N ASN A 356 -11.23 -21.92 -3.11
CA ASN A 356 -11.32 -20.94 -4.20
C ASN A 356 -12.39 -19.89 -3.88
N ILE A 357 -12.01 -18.62 -3.90
CA ILE A 357 -12.90 -17.48 -3.67
C ILE A 357 -12.96 -16.61 -4.92
N GLU A 358 -14.14 -16.37 -5.45
CA GLU A 358 -14.39 -15.25 -6.37
C GLU A 358 -15.20 -14.19 -5.63
N LEU A 359 -14.55 -13.10 -5.21
CA LEU A 359 -15.18 -11.98 -4.49
C LEU A 359 -15.09 -10.71 -5.34
N ASN A 360 -16.23 -10.04 -5.50
CA ASN A 360 -16.33 -8.72 -6.11
C ASN A 360 -17.08 -7.77 -5.14
N TYR A 361 -17.06 -6.49 -5.47
CA TYR A 361 -17.83 -5.48 -4.76
C TYR A 361 -18.43 -4.46 -5.72
N GLU A 362 -19.50 -3.82 -5.28
CA GLU A 362 -20.14 -2.69 -5.92
C GLU A 362 -20.35 -1.57 -4.90
N VAL A 363 -19.99 -0.34 -5.27
CA VAL A 363 -20.33 0.85 -4.47
C VAL A 363 -21.75 1.25 -4.84
N LYS A 364 -22.73 0.90 -3.99
CA LYS A 364 -24.15 1.19 -4.22
C LYS A 364 -24.46 2.67 -4.01
N TYR A 365 -23.80 3.33 -3.06
CA TYR A 365 -23.97 4.76 -2.82
C TYR A 365 -22.71 5.38 -2.21
N ALA A 366 -22.26 6.53 -2.72
CA ALA A 366 -21.06 7.23 -2.28
C ALA A 366 -21.39 8.69 -1.87
N GLY A 367 -22.12 8.86 -0.77
CA GLY A 367 -22.52 10.17 -0.25
C GLY A 367 -21.45 10.84 0.62
N LYS A 368 -21.76 12.05 1.12
CA LYS A 368 -20.81 12.84 1.93
C LYS A 368 -20.60 12.27 3.34
N LYS A 369 -21.66 11.80 3.98
CA LYS A 369 -21.62 11.29 5.37
C LYS A 369 -21.94 9.79 5.46
N TYR A 370 -22.25 9.17 4.34
CA TYR A 370 -22.71 7.80 4.29
C TYR A 370 -22.30 7.14 2.98
N THR A 371 -21.84 5.90 3.09
CA THR A 371 -21.48 5.07 1.95
C THR A 371 -22.06 3.69 2.11
N SER A 372 -22.50 3.11 1.00
CA SER A 372 -23.03 1.75 0.96
C SER A 372 -22.26 0.92 -0.07
N VAL A 373 -21.73 -0.22 0.35
CA VAL A 373 -20.95 -1.15 -0.46
C VAL A 373 -21.59 -2.53 -0.37
N LEU A 374 -21.80 -3.18 -1.51
CA LEU A 374 -22.25 -4.57 -1.57
C LEU A 374 -21.12 -5.46 -2.06
N PHE A 375 -20.77 -6.47 -1.29
CA PHE A 375 -19.90 -7.55 -1.70
C PHE A 375 -20.74 -8.71 -2.23
N THR A 376 -20.32 -9.27 -3.36
CA THR A 376 -20.93 -10.44 -4.00
C THR A 376 -19.86 -11.43 -4.42
N GLY A 377 -20.18 -12.72 -4.37
CA GLY A 377 -19.20 -13.72 -4.75
C GLY A 377 -19.59 -15.14 -4.43
N ILE A 378 -18.61 -16.03 -4.61
CA ILE A 378 -18.70 -17.42 -4.20
C ILE A 378 -17.41 -17.83 -3.49
N ALA A 379 -17.54 -18.63 -2.43
CA ALA A 379 -16.42 -19.31 -1.80
C ALA A 379 -16.66 -20.82 -1.87
N THR A 380 -15.67 -21.55 -2.39
CA THR A 380 -15.66 -23.01 -2.44
C THR A 380 -14.62 -23.54 -1.47
N ALA A 381 -15.07 -24.30 -0.47
CA ALA A 381 -14.24 -24.94 0.54
C ALA A 381 -14.71 -26.39 0.73
N HIS A 382 -13.78 -27.35 0.77
CA HIS A 382 -14.11 -28.77 1.02
C HIS A 382 -15.29 -29.31 0.19
N ASN A 383 -15.30 -29.03 -1.12
CA ASN A 383 -16.37 -29.40 -2.07
C ASN A 383 -17.75 -28.78 -1.77
N ARG A 384 -17.83 -27.71 -0.97
CA ARG A 384 -19.04 -26.93 -0.76
C ARG A 384 -18.84 -25.53 -1.29
N THR A 385 -19.76 -25.09 -2.15
CA THR A 385 -19.81 -23.71 -2.64
C THR A 385 -20.86 -22.94 -1.86
N THR A 386 -20.47 -21.77 -1.35
CA THR A 386 -21.32 -20.85 -0.60
C THR A 386 -21.39 -19.52 -1.36
N SER A 387 -22.59 -18.94 -1.45
CA SER A 387 -22.78 -17.60 -2.00
C SER A 387 -22.37 -16.57 -0.95
N ILE A 388 -21.65 -15.55 -1.38
CA ILE A 388 -21.28 -14.40 -0.57
C ILE A 388 -22.17 -13.24 -1.02
N MET A 389 -22.95 -12.69 -0.08
CA MET A 389 -23.65 -11.43 -0.27
C MET A 389 -23.64 -10.67 1.06
N GLN A 390 -22.77 -9.66 1.15
CA GLN A 390 -22.59 -8.88 2.37
C GLN A 390 -22.58 -7.40 2.04
N ALA A 391 -23.45 -6.62 2.69
CA ALA A 391 -23.44 -5.18 2.55
C ALA A 391 -22.79 -4.51 3.76
N PHE A 392 -22.10 -3.41 3.51
CA PHE A 392 -21.58 -2.49 4.52
C PHE A 392 -22.14 -1.09 4.30
N ASN A 393 -22.63 -0.48 5.37
CA ASN A 393 -23.18 0.87 5.37
C ASN A 393 -22.39 1.73 6.35
N PHE A 394 -21.49 2.58 5.88
CA PHE A 394 -20.55 3.29 6.75
C PHE A 394 -21.03 4.71 7.07
N ASN A 395 -20.89 5.10 8.34
CA ASN A 395 -20.91 6.51 8.73
C ASN A 395 -19.54 7.11 8.45
N MET A 396 -19.42 8.00 7.46
CA MET A 396 -18.13 8.52 7.01
C MET A 396 -17.46 9.47 8.03
N ASN A 397 -18.18 9.92 9.06
CA ASN A 397 -17.59 10.73 10.15
C ASN A 397 -16.94 9.88 11.24
N THR A 398 -17.33 8.61 11.37
CA THR A 398 -16.82 7.70 12.39
C THR A 398 -16.03 6.54 11.79
N GLY A 399 -16.25 6.20 10.52
CA GLY A 399 -15.72 5.01 9.87
C GLY A 399 -16.47 3.72 10.21
N ARG A 400 -17.50 3.76 11.07
CA ARG A 400 -18.19 2.56 11.57
C ARG A 400 -19.34 2.14 10.68
N SER A 401 -19.57 0.82 10.57
CA SER A 401 -20.79 0.29 9.99
C SER A 401 -22.02 0.76 10.79
N ILE A 402 -23.13 0.91 10.08
CA ILE A 402 -24.42 1.30 10.60
C ILE A 402 -25.31 0.07 10.49
N GLU A 403 -25.75 -0.43 11.62
CA GLU A 403 -26.74 -1.50 11.69
C GLU A 403 -28.13 -0.95 11.37
N LEU A 404 -28.99 -1.74 10.72
CA LEU A 404 -30.31 -1.30 10.28
C LEU A 404 -31.17 -0.78 11.45
N GLU A 405 -31.07 -1.43 12.61
CA GLU A 405 -31.75 -1.06 13.85
C GLU A 405 -31.26 0.27 14.43
N THR A 406 -30.01 0.65 14.13
CA THR A 406 -29.48 1.94 14.56
C THR A 406 -30.02 3.05 13.67
N LEU A 407 -30.27 2.77 12.39
CA LEU A 407 -30.84 3.68 11.40
C LEU A 407 -32.36 3.91 11.62
N VAL A 408 -33.11 2.87 11.98
CA VAL A 408 -34.58 2.92 12.13
C VAL A 408 -35.01 3.37 13.54
N GLY A 409 -35.85 4.41 13.62
CA GLY A 409 -36.36 4.97 14.88
C GLY A 409 -37.72 4.40 15.31
N LYS A 410 -38.63 4.15 14.36
CA LYS A 410 -39.97 3.59 14.63
C LYS A 410 -40.02 2.11 14.27
N SER A 411 -39.21 1.29 14.95
CA SER A 411 -38.94 -0.11 14.59
C SER A 411 -40.21 -0.93 14.29
N SER A 412 -41.21 -0.93 15.16
CA SER A 412 -42.44 -1.72 14.93
C SER A 412 -43.19 -1.32 13.65
N LYS A 413 -43.28 -0.03 13.34
CA LYS A 413 -43.97 0.45 12.13
C LYS A 413 -43.15 0.18 10.87
N PHE A 414 -41.82 0.32 10.96
CA PHE A 414 -40.92 -0.05 9.88
C PHE A 414 -41.06 -1.53 9.52
N TRP A 415 -41.00 -2.42 10.50
CA TRP A 415 -41.17 -3.86 10.23
C TRP A 415 -42.58 -4.20 9.74
N GLY A 416 -43.61 -3.45 10.15
CA GLY A 416 -44.95 -3.55 9.59
C GLY A 416 -44.98 -3.30 8.07
N ILE A 417 -44.32 -2.25 7.58
CA ILE A 417 -44.23 -2.00 6.13
C ILE A 417 -43.37 -3.04 5.43
N VAL A 418 -42.28 -3.52 6.04
CA VAL A 418 -41.42 -4.55 5.46
C VAL A 418 -42.23 -5.83 5.24
N THR A 419 -42.95 -6.29 6.25
CA THR A 419 -43.80 -7.49 6.16
C THR A 419 -44.91 -7.29 5.13
N GLN A 420 -45.55 -6.12 5.09
CA GLN A 420 -46.60 -5.84 4.10
C GLN A 420 -46.07 -5.83 2.67
N GLU A 421 -44.95 -5.16 2.39
CA GLU A 421 -44.39 -5.04 1.04
C GLU A 421 -43.79 -6.36 0.54
N SER A 422 -43.11 -7.11 1.41
CA SER A 422 -42.59 -8.45 1.06
C SER A 422 -43.71 -9.48 0.86
N MET A 423 -44.82 -9.39 1.60
CA MET A 423 -45.98 -10.27 1.38
C MET A 423 -46.58 -10.12 -0.03
N LYS A 424 -46.48 -8.93 -0.64
CA LYS A 424 -46.91 -8.73 -2.04
C LYS A 424 -46.07 -9.55 -3.04
N GLN A 425 -44.87 -9.96 -2.63
CA GLN A 425 -43.96 -10.82 -3.39
C GLN A 425 -44.11 -12.30 -3.02
N GLY A 426 -45.03 -12.64 -2.12
CA GLY A 426 -45.39 -14.02 -1.75
C GLY A 426 -44.68 -14.56 -0.50
N HIS A 427 -43.69 -13.84 0.04
CA HIS A 427 -42.87 -14.29 1.17
C HIS A 427 -42.72 -13.15 2.18
N PRO A 428 -43.44 -13.17 3.32
CA PRO A 428 -43.35 -12.08 4.30
C PRO A 428 -42.01 -12.11 5.02
N LEU A 429 -41.25 -11.03 4.90
CA LEU A 429 -40.02 -10.81 5.64
C LEU A 429 -40.32 -10.20 7.01
N THR A 430 -39.60 -10.70 8.00
CA THR A 430 -39.55 -10.16 9.36
C THR A 430 -38.12 -9.75 9.70
N LYS A 431 -37.96 -9.15 10.88
CA LYS A 431 -36.64 -8.76 11.40
C LYS A 431 -35.64 -9.91 11.43
N LYS A 432 -36.09 -11.15 11.68
CA LYS A 432 -35.21 -12.31 11.85
C LYS A 432 -34.66 -12.84 10.53
N ASP A 433 -35.35 -12.52 9.42
CA ASP A 433 -35.02 -13.03 8.10
C ASP A 433 -33.95 -12.17 7.44
N VAL A 434 -33.99 -10.86 7.67
CA VAL A 434 -33.06 -9.89 7.08
C VAL A 434 -31.66 -10.07 7.65
N GLN A 435 -30.72 -10.44 6.78
CA GLN A 435 -29.31 -10.68 7.09
C GLN A 435 -28.42 -9.45 6.81
N GLY A 436 -28.92 -8.50 6.04
CA GLY A 436 -28.19 -7.27 5.71
C GLY A 436 -29.06 -6.29 4.93
N TYR A 437 -28.49 -5.13 4.62
CA TYR A 437 -29.15 -4.14 3.79
C TYR A 437 -28.13 -3.25 3.09
N TYR A 438 -28.52 -2.59 2.00
CA TYR A 438 -27.77 -1.48 1.43
C TYR A 438 -28.72 -0.35 1.03
N TYR A 439 -28.16 0.81 0.70
CA TYR A 439 -28.91 1.92 0.11
C TYR A 439 -28.19 2.39 -1.16
N ASP A 440 -28.93 2.55 -2.25
CA ASP A 440 -28.38 2.88 -3.58
C ASP A 440 -28.59 4.35 -4.01
N GLY A 441 -29.17 5.17 -3.13
CA GLY A 441 -29.55 6.55 -3.45
C GLY A 441 -31.04 6.73 -3.78
N GLY A 442 -31.77 5.66 -4.07
CA GLY A 442 -33.21 5.69 -4.36
C GLY A 442 -34.04 4.75 -3.48
N ALA A 443 -33.47 3.63 -3.05
CA ALA A 443 -34.13 2.60 -2.27
C ALA A 443 -33.21 2.01 -1.19
N LEU A 444 -33.82 1.62 -0.08
CA LEU A 444 -33.24 0.75 0.93
C LEU A 444 -33.51 -0.70 0.52
N VAL A 445 -32.48 -1.46 0.20
CA VAL A 445 -32.60 -2.85 -0.23
C VAL A 445 -32.25 -3.78 0.92
N LEU A 446 -33.14 -4.70 1.24
CA LEU A 446 -32.97 -5.71 2.29
C LEU A 446 -32.50 -7.04 1.68
N LEU A 447 -31.56 -7.67 2.36
CA LEU A 447 -30.91 -8.90 1.92
C LEU A 447 -31.38 -10.07 2.80
N HIS A 448 -31.73 -11.19 2.17
CA HIS A 448 -32.04 -12.44 2.84
C HIS A 448 -31.63 -13.62 1.95
N ASP A 449 -31.09 -14.68 2.56
CA ASP A 449 -30.62 -15.91 1.91
C ASP A 449 -29.76 -15.69 0.64
N GLY A 450 -28.84 -14.73 0.74
CA GLY A 450 -27.89 -14.42 -0.34
C GLY A 450 -28.52 -13.75 -1.56
N LYS A 451 -29.66 -13.08 -1.39
CA LYS A 451 -30.38 -12.36 -2.45
C LYS A 451 -30.85 -10.98 -2.00
N GLU A 452 -31.09 -10.12 -3.00
CA GLU A 452 -31.83 -8.87 -2.84
C GLU A 452 -33.34 -9.19 -2.79
N GLU A 453 -33.92 -9.14 -1.60
CA GLU A 453 -35.27 -9.68 -1.35
C GLU A 453 -36.34 -8.59 -1.30
N LEU A 454 -35.99 -7.37 -0.89
CA LEU A 454 -36.96 -6.26 -0.87
C LEU A 454 -36.29 -4.90 -1.07
N ALA A 455 -36.69 -4.18 -2.11
CA ALA A 455 -36.32 -2.79 -2.32
C ALA A 455 -37.45 -1.85 -1.86
N LEU A 456 -37.19 -1.06 -0.82
CA LEU A 456 -38.10 -0.05 -0.31
C LEU A 456 -37.66 1.34 -0.79
N ALA A 457 -38.45 1.96 -1.66
CA ALA A 457 -38.21 3.34 -2.10
C ALA A 457 -37.99 4.28 -0.90
N GLN A 458 -37.07 5.23 -1.04
CA GLN A 458 -36.68 6.14 0.03
C GLN A 458 -37.88 6.85 0.67
N SER A 459 -38.86 7.27 -0.13
CA SER A 459 -40.10 7.92 0.36
C SER A 459 -40.88 7.05 1.35
N MET A 460 -40.85 5.72 1.19
CA MET A 460 -41.49 4.78 2.11
C MET A 460 -40.71 4.63 3.41
N VAL A 461 -39.38 4.75 3.38
CA VAL A 461 -38.51 4.51 4.54
C VAL A 461 -38.37 5.75 5.41
N LEU A 462 -38.26 6.94 4.80
CA LEU A 462 -38.00 8.23 5.48
C LEU A 462 -38.83 8.47 6.77
N PRO A 463 -40.16 8.19 6.81
CA PRO A 463 -40.98 8.46 8.00
C PRO A 463 -40.62 7.64 9.25
N TYR A 464 -39.77 6.61 9.09
CA TYR A 464 -39.41 5.63 10.11
C TYR A 464 -37.97 5.74 10.62
N LEU A 465 -37.14 6.60 10.02
CA LEU A 465 -35.72 6.77 10.39
C LEU A 465 -35.54 7.58 11.68
N LYS A 466 -34.40 7.39 12.39
CA LYS A 466 -34.07 8.19 13.59
C LYS A 466 -33.66 9.62 13.27
N ARG A 467 -32.92 9.82 12.18
CA ARG A 467 -32.45 11.13 11.69
C ARG A 467 -32.93 11.28 10.25
N ASN A 468 -33.35 12.49 9.88
CA ASN A 468 -33.94 12.72 8.57
C ASN A 468 -32.89 12.60 7.45
N LYS A 469 -33.27 11.87 6.39
CA LYS A 469 -32.52 11.47 5.18
C LYS A 469 -31.37 10.47 5.36
N ILE A 470 -31.57 9.28 4.77
CA ILE A 470 -30.50 8.33 4.45
C ILE A 470 -29.49 9.08 3.58
N GLY A 471 -28.20 8.99 3.90
CA GLY A 471 -27.15 9.66 3.11
C GLY A 471 -26.62 10.97 3.68
N GLU A 472 -27.44 11.75 4.41
CA GLU A 472 -27.13 13.16 4.75
C GLU A 472 -26.88 13.43 6.24
N ILE A 473 -27.42 12.61 7.16
CA ILE A 473 -27.33 12.85 8.61
C ILE A 473 -27.23 11.52 9.37
N PHE A 474 -26.08 11.27 9.99
CA PHE A 474 -25.88 10.15 10.93
C PHE A 474 -25.32 10.62 12.26
#